data_AF-A0A523NLE0-F1
#
_entry.id   AF-A0A523NLE0-F1
#
_cell.length_a   1.000
_cell.length_b   1.000
_cell.length_c   1.000
_cell.angle_alpha   90.00
_cell.angle_beta   90.00
_cell.angle_gamma   90.00
#
_symmetry.space_group_name_H-M   'P 1'
#
loop_
_entity.id
_entity.type
_entity.pdbx_description
1 polymer ?
#
loop_
_entity_poly.entity_id
_entity_poly.type
_entity_poly.pdbx_seq_one_letter_code
_entity_poly.pdbx_strand_id
1 'polypeptide(L)'
;MQKNSPIENAPGLALFTIENSTDGIIWHDSEARIQHVNQAVCDLLGYTREELVGRTIQDINPHSTKKSWAKFWKELQKKKAVAFEDEHRTKDGRVIPMEIKVNFIEFEGREYAVGFSRDISARKKIEEEKNNAYTEICRLRKQLEMENEYLQEEVLELQTIGGMVGQSPALQNILRQVEMVAPTDAGVLIFGASGTGKELIAHEIHQRSPRGARPLIRVNCASIPRELYESEFFGHVKGAFTGAVKDRAGRFEL
;
A
#
# COMPACT_ATOMS: atom_id res chain seq x y z
N MET A 1 -18.13 -64.93 -9.56
CA MET A 1 -17.28 -63.92 -10.20
C MET A 1 -16.97 -62.84 -9.18
N GLN A 2 -15.83 -62.93 -8.50
CA GLN A 2 -15.34 -61.89 -7.60
C GLN A 2 -14.95 -60.67 -8.44
N LYS A 3 -15.58 -59.53 -8.18
CA LYS A 3 -15.13 -58.23 -8.68
C LYS A 3 -13.96 -57.81 -7.80
N ASN A 4 -12.73 -57.95 -8.29
CA ASN A 4 -11.54 -57.44 -7.60
C ASN A 4 -11.71 -55.93 -7.37
N SER A 5 -11.54 -55.51 -6.12
CA SER A 5 -11.58 -54.10 -5.73
C SER A 5 -10.39 -53.36 -6.32
N PRO A 6 -10.51 -52.12 -6.84
CA PRO A 6 -9.39 -51.33 -7.37
C PRO A 6 -8.23 -51.15 -6.39
N ILE A 7 -8.46 -51.37 -5.09
CA ILE A 7 -7.49 -51.27 -4.00
C ILE A 7 -6.46 -52.42 -4.03
N GLU A 8 -6.75 -53.55 -4.69
CA GLU A 8 -5.84 -54.70 -4.77
C GLU A 8 -4.60 -54.44 -5.65
N ASN A 9 -4.63 -53.40 -6.50
CA ASN A 9 -3.48 -52.92 -7.27
C ASN A 9 -3.01 -51.55 -6.75
N ALA A 10 -2.66 -51.49 -5.47
CA ALA A 10 -2.17 -50.27 -4.81
C ALA A 10 -1.02 -49.55 -5.57
N PRO A 11 -0.03 -50.25 -6.18
CA PRO A 11 1.02 -49.59 -6.97
C PRO A 11 0.47 -48.90 -8.23
N GLY A 12 -0.45 -49.55 -8.96
CA GLY A 12 -1.07 -48.97 -10.15
C GLY A 12 -1.94 -47.76 -9.82
N LEU A 13 -2.68 -47.82 -8.71
CA LEU A 13 -3.49 -46.69 -8.24
C LEU A 13 -2.61 -45.50 -7.81
N ALA A 14 -1.49 -45.75 -7.13
CA ALA A 14 -0.55 -44.70 -6.71
C ALA A 14 0.13 -44.02 -7.91
N LEU A 15 0.50 -44.78 -8.94
CA LEU A 15 1.04 -44.18 -10.17
C LEU A 15 -0.03 -43.36 -10.90
N PHE A 16 -1.26 -43.87 -10.99
CA PHE A 16 -2.36 -43.15 -11.62
C PHE A 16 -2.66 -41.81 -10.93
N THR A 17 -2.61 -41.75 -9.60
CA THR A 17 -2.82 -40.48 -8.86
C THR A 17 -1.68 -39.49 -9.06
N ILE A 18 -0.44 -39.95 -9.18
CA ILE A 18 0.71 -39.09 -9.52
C ILE A 18 0.53 -38.50 -10.93
N GLU A 19 0.15 -39.34 -11.90
CA GLU A 19 -0.02 -38.91 -13.29
C GLU A 19 -1.18 -37.92 -13.50
N ASN A 20 -2.25 -38.05 -12.71
CA ASN A 20 -3.42 -37.17 -12.79
C ASN A 20 -3.39 -36.02 -11.76
N SER A 21 -2.29 -35.83 -11.06
CA SER A 21 -2.10 -34.68 -10.16
C SER A 21 -2.10 -33.38 -10.96
N THR A 22 -2.76 -32.34 -10.44
CA THR A 22 -2.70 -30.99 -11.01
C THR A 22 -1.36 -30.31 -10.76
N ASP A 23 -0.71 -30.64 -9.64
CA ASP A 23 0.64 -30.17 -9.37
C ASP A 23 1.65 -30.99 -10.18
N GLY A 24 2.69 -30.31 -10.67
CA GLY A 24 3.80 -30.96 -11.35
C GLY A 24 4.63 -31.76 -10.35
N ILE A 25 4.83 -33.05 -10.59
CA ILE A 25 5.60 -33.94 -9.72
C ILE A 25 6.89 -34.33 -10.45
N ILE A 26 8.03 -34.04 -9.84
CA ILE A 26 9.37 -34.37 -10.36
C ILE A 26 10.11 -35.19 -9.31
N TRP A 27 10.65 -36.35 -9.69
CA TRP A 27 11.55 -37.13 -8.86
C TRP A 27 12.97 -36.94 -9.38
N HIS A 28 13.89 -36.64 -8.49
CA HIS A 28 15.30 -36.51 -8.85
C HIS A 28 16.22 -37.09 -7.78
N ASP A 29 17.43 -37.44 -8.18
CA ASP A 29 18.47 -37.94 -7.27
C ASP A 29 19.27 -36.80 -6.61
N SER A 30 20.29 -37.19 -5.84
CA SER A 30 21.20 -36.27 -5.14
C SER A 30 22.05 -35.40 -6.08
N GLU A 31 22.22 -35.82 -7.33
CA GLU A 31 22.92 -35.05 -8.38
C GLU A 31 21.98 -34.15 -9.18
N ALA A 32 20.72 -34.00 -8.74
CA ALA A 32 19.66 -33.26 -9.41
C ALA A 32 19.19 -33.89 -10.73
N ARG A 33 19.54 -35.15 -11.04
CA ARG A 33 19.07 -35.78 -12.29
C ARG A 33 17.65 -36.25 -12.13
N ILE A 34 16.81 -35.86 -13.09
CA ILE A 34 15.40 -36.18 -13.14
C ILE A 34 15.25 -37.66 -13.48
N GLN A 35 14.59 -38.40 -12.60
CA GLN A 35 14.30 -39.83 -12.74
C GLN A 35 12.87 -40.05 -13.23
N HIS A 36 11.94 -39.17 -12.85
CA HIS A 36 10.54 -39.28 -13.23
C HIS A 36 9.86 -37.92 -13.25
N VAL A 37 8.88 -37.75 -14.14
CA VAL A 37 7.98 -36.59 -14.22
C VAL A 37 6.57 -37.05 -14.58
N ASN A 38 5.57 -36.43 -13.97
CA ASN A 38 4.17 -36.66 -14.35
C ASN A 38 3.77 -35.84 -15.59
N GLN A 39 2.57 -36.10 -16.11
CA GLN A 39 2.02 -35.38 -17.25
C GLN A 39 1.92 -33.86 -17.02
N ALA A 40 1.53 -33.42 -15.81
CA ALA A 40 1.39 -32.00 -15.50
C ALA A 40 2.70 -31.20 -15.68
N VAL A 41 3.87 -31.78 -15.36
CA VAL A 41 5.17 -31.13 -15.63
C VAL A 41 5.42 -30.96 -17.12
N CYS A 42 5.06 -31.97 -17.92
CA CYS A 42 5.25 -31.96 -19.37
C CYS A 42 4.39 -30.86 -20.01
N ASP A 43 3.11 -30.79 -19.62
CA ASP A 43 2.17 -29.79 -20.11
C ASP A 43 2.58 -28.37 -19.69
N LEU A 44 3.05 -28.21 -18.45
CA LEU A 44 3.46 -26.93 -17.88
C LEU A 44 4.75 -26.38 -18.49
N LEU A 45 5.76 -27.24 -18.69
CA LEU A 45 7.08 -26.81 -19.17
C LEU A 45 7.26 -26.95 -20.68
N GLY A 46 6.35 -27.64 -21.37
CA GLY A 46 6.40 -27.86 -22.82
C GLY A 46 7.46 -28.85 -23.29
N TYR A 47 7.94 -29.72 -22.39
CA TYR A 47 8.88 -30.80 -22.71
C TYR A 47 8.15 -32.14 -22.74
N THR A 48 8.67 -33.11 -23.51
CA THR A 48 8.25 -34.50 -23.33
C THR A 48 8.96 -35.13 -22.14
N ARG A 49 8.41 -36.24 -21.63
CA ARG A 49 9.03 -37.00 -20.53
C ARG A 49 10.43 -37.46 -20.90
N GLU A 50 10.62 -37.96 -22.12
CA GLU A 50 11.90 -38.46 -22.63
C GLU A 50 12.96 -37.35 -22.73
N GLU A 51 12.52 -36.12 -22.98
CA GLU A 51 13.41 -34.96 -22.98
C GLU A 51 13.84 -34.54 -21.58
N LEU A 52 13.00 -34.74 -20.56
CA LEU A 52 13.26 -34.34 -19.18
C LEU A 52 14.00 -35.41 -18.37
N VAL A 53 13.67 -36.68 -18.54
CA VAL A 53 14.33 -37.77 -17.81
C VAL A 53 15.80 -37.82 -18.21
N GLY A 54 16.68 -37.84 -17.20
CA GLY A 54 18.14 -37.78 -17.36
C GLY A 54 18.72 -36.36 -17.44
N ARG A 55 17.90 -35.33 -17.69
CA ARG A 55 18.32 -33.93 -17.50
C ARG A 55 18.41 -33.59 -16.02
N THR A 56 18.94 -32.42 -15.74
CA THR A 56 19.12 -31.92 -14.38
C THR A 56 18.08 -30.86 -14.03
N ILE A 57 17.75 -30.69 -12.74
CA ILE A 57 16.87 -29.61 -12.29
C ILE A 57 17.39 -28.22 -12.73
N GLN A 58 18.71 -28.06 -12.90
CA GLN A 58 19.31 -26.82 -13.40
C GLN A 58 18.92 -26.48 -14.84
N ASP A 59 18.54 -27.47 -15.65
CA ASP A 59 18.11 -27.25 -17.04
C ASP A 59 16.72 -26.58 -17.10
N ILE A 60 15.91 -26.74 -16.05
CA ILE A 60 14.55 -26.18 -15.94
C ILE A 60 14.45 -25.06 -14.89
N ASN A 61 15.47 -24.83 -14.07
CA ASN A 61 15.48 -23.78 -13.04
C ASN A 61 16.68 -22.82 -13.28
N PRO A 62 16.42 -21.56 -13.68
CA PRO A 62 17.46 -20.55 -13.94
C PRO A 62 18.39 -20.25 -12.76
N HIS A 63 17.87 -20.36 -11.54
CA HIS A 63 18.51 -19.91 -10.31
C HIS A 63 19.27 -21.05 -9.62
N SER A 64 19.05 -22.29 -10.07
CA SER A 64 19.74 -23.46 -9.56
C SER A 64 21.14 -23.57 -10.15
N THR A 65 22.15 -23.53 -9.29
CA THR A 65 23.56 -23.72 -9.63
C THR A 65 24.09 -24.96 -8.91
N LYS A 66 25.19 -25.55 -9.39
CA LYS A 66 25.83 -26.68 -8.67
C LYS A 66 26.17 -26.34 -7.21
N LYS A 67 26.54 -25.08 -6.93
CA LYS A 67 26.89 -24.62 -5.57
C LYS A 67 25.66 -24.47 -4.68
N SER A 68 24.57 -23.88 -5.19
CA SER A 68 23.32 -23.79 -4.43
C SER A 68 22.70 -25.17 -4.22
N TRP A 69 22.84 -26.08 -5.18
CA TRP A 69 22.36 -27.45 -5.08
C TRP A 69 22.97 -28.24 -3.92
N ALA A 70 24.29 -28.23 -3.78
CA ALA A 70 24.96 -28.96 -2.69
C ALA A 70 24.51 -28.48 -1.29
N LYS A 71 24.21 -27.18 -1.16
CA LYS A 71 23.65 -26.61 0.07
C LYS A 71 22.19 -27.06 0.26
N PHE A 72 21.38 -26.96 -0.79
CA PHE A 72 19.98 -27.37 -0.78
C PHE A 72 19.82 -28.85 -0.42
N TRP A 73 20.62 -29.75 -1.01
CA TRP A 73 20.55 -31.19 -0.72
C TRP A 73 20.83 -31.51 0.76
N LYS A 74 21.89 -30.89 1.33
CA LYS A 74 22.21 -31.04 2.76
C LYS A 74 21.08 -30.52 3.65
N GLU A 75 20.47 -29.40 3.28
CA GLU A 75 19.33 -28.83 4.00
C GLU A 75 18.11 -29.76 3.93
N LEU A 76 17.81 -30.28 2.75
CA LEU A 76 16.71 -31.19 2.50
C LEU A 76 16.88 -32.52 3.26
N GLN A 77 18.08 -33.11 3.28
CA GLN A 77 18.40 -34.29 4.09
C GLN A 77 18.12 -34.08 5.58
N LYS A 78 18.42 -32.87 6.10
CA LYS A 78 18.22 -32.49 7.50
C LYS A 78 16.75 -32.19 7.83
N LYS A 79 16.08 -31.39 7.00
CA LYS A 79 14.71 -30.92 7.26
C LYS A 79 13.64 -31.92 6.81
N LYS A 80 13.98 -32.90 5.98
CA LYS A 80 13.10 -33.89 5.33
C LYS A 80 12.05 -33.31 4.37
N ALA A 81 11.68 -32.05 4.53
CA ALA A 81 10.87 -31.30 3.58
C ALA A 81 11.28 -29.82 3.56
N VAL A 82 11.25 -29.19 2.39
CA VAL A 82 11.50 -27.76 2.21
C VAL A 82 10.47 -27.18 1.24
N ALA A 83 9.93 -26.01 1.55
CA ALA A 83 9.02 -25.27 0.70
C ALA A 83 9.57 -23.88 0.41
N PHE A 84 9.54 -23.44 -0.84
CA PHE A 84 10.04 -22.15 -1.28
C PHE A 84 9.37 -21.71 -2.58
N GLU A 85 9.48 -20.43 -2.91
CA GLU A 85 9.15 -19.93 -4.24
C GLU A 85 10.42 -19.83 -5.08
N ASP A 86 10.31 -20.22 -6.34
CA ASP A 86 11.37 -20.09 -7.33
C ASP A 86 10.76 -19.94 -8.72
N GLU A 87 11.57 -19.96 -9.77
CA GLU A 87 11.11 -19.88 -11.15
C GLU A 87 11.54 -21.10 -11.94
N HIS A 88 10.65 -21.59 -12.80
CA HIS A 88 10.98 -22.58 -13.81
C HIS A 88 10.99 -21.95 -15.20
N ARG A 89 11.87 -22.46 -16.06
CA ARG A 89 11.97 -22.09 -17.47
C ARG A 89 11.42 -23.20 -18.33
N THR A 90 10.44 -22.85 -19.15
CA THR A 90 9.86 -23.73 -20.17
C THR A 90 10.82 -23.93 -21.34
N LYS A 91 10.50 -24.88 -22.22
CA LYS A 91 11.27 -25.17 -23.44
C LYS A 91 11.36 -23.98 -24.41
N ASP A 92 10.31 -23.16 -24.47
CA ASP A 92 10.27 -21.96 -25.31
C ASP A 92 10.95 -20.74 -24.67
N GLY A 93 11.46 -20.89 -23.44
CA GLY A 93 12.20 -19.86 -22.72
C GLY A 93 11.36 -19.00 -21.79
N ARG A 94 10.02 -19.15 -21.75
CA ARG A 94 9.18 -18.46 -20.75
C ARG A 94 9.57 -18.88 -19.33
N VAL A 95 9.60 -17.90 -18.44
CA VAL A 95 9.87 -18.07 -17.01
C VAL A 95 8.55 -18.01 -16.26
N ILE A 96 8.27 -19.03 -15.45
CA ILE A 96 7.02 -19.19 -14.72
C ILE A 96 7.35 -19.22 -13.22
N PRO A 97 6.73 -18.36 -12.40
CA PRO A 97 6.88 -18.42 -10.95
C PRO A 97 6.19 -19.67 -10.39
N MET A 98 6.91 -20.39 -9.54
CA MET A 98 6.48 -21.65 -8.94
C MET A 98 6.54 -21.59 -7.42
N GLU A 99 5.54 -22.17 -6.76
CA GLU A 99 5.67 -22.65 -5.39
C GLU A 99 6.16 -24.10 -5.45
N ILE A 100 7.33 -24.36 -4.87
CA ILE A 100 7.99 -25.67 -4.91
C ILE A 100 8.05 -26.23 -3.50
N LYS A 101 7.56 -27.46 -3.33
CA LYS A 101 7.70 -28.25 -2.11
C LYS A 101 8.51 -29.49 -2.43
N VAL A 102 9.60 -29.71 -1.74
CA VAL A 102 10.50 -30.84 -2.00
C VAL A 102 10.56 -31.70 -0.75
N ASN A 103 10.23 -32.99 -0.90
CA ASN A 103 10.31 -33.98 0.16
C ASN A 103 11.49 -34.91 -0.10
N PHE A 104 12.29 -35.16 0.93
CA PHE A 104 13.34 -36.16 0.91
C PHE A 104 12.75 -37.55 1.19
N ILE A 105 13.05 -38.52 0.35
CA ILE A 105 12.68 -39.91 0.56
C ILE A 105 13.88 -40.83 0.37
N GLU A 106 13.90 -41.94 1.09
CA GLU A 106 14.84 -43.03 0.88
C GLU A 106 14.03 -44.27 0.50
N PHE A 107 14.36 -44.89 -0.63
CA PHE A 107 13.66 -46.06 -1.14
C PHE A 107 14.69 -47.05 -1.69
N GLU A 108 14.64 -48.30 -1.20
CA GLU A 108 15.58 -49.37 -1.58
C GLU A 108 17.07 -48.98 -1.45
N GLY A 109 17.41 -48.21 -0.40
CA GLY A 109 18.77 -47.75 -0.13
C GLY A 109 19.27 -46.64 -1.07
N ARG A 110 18.37 -46.02 -1.85
CA ARG A 110 18.67 -44.86 -2.69
C ARG A 110 17.90 -43.64 -2.19
N GLU A 111 18.59 -42.50 -2.19
CA GLU A 111 18.00 -41.22 -1.83
C GLU A 111 17.37 -40.55 -3.05
N TYR A 112 16.14 -40.07 -2.88
CA TYR A 112 15.43 -39.27 -3.86
C TYR A 112 14.84 -38.04 -3.21
N ALA A 113 14.54 -37.07 -4.05
CA ALA A 113 13.74 -35.93 -3.70
C ALA A 113 12.54 -35.84 -4.64
N VAL A 114 11.36 -35.65 -4.04
CA VAL A 114 10.09 -35.51 -4.74
C VAL A 114 9.68 -34.06 -4.64
N GLY A 115 9.82 -33.34 -5.76
CA GLY A 115 9.39 -31.97 -5.93
C GLY A 115 7.95 -31.89 -6.42
N PHE A 116 7.12 -31.14 -5.71
CA PHE A 116 5.79 -30.70 -6.11
C PHE A 116 5.91 -29.24 -6.54
N SER A 117 5.57 -28.96 -7.79
CA SER A 117 5.68 -27.64 -8.40
C SER A 117 4.28 -27.15 -8.78
N ARG A 118 3.89 -26.01 -8.23
CA ARG A 118 2.61 -25.37 -8.50
C ARG A 118 2.83 -24.00 -9.15
N ASP A 119 2.22 -23.78 -10.30
CA ASP A 119 2.20 -22.48 -10.96
C ASP A 119 1.43 -21.47 -10.10
N ILE A 120 2.09 -20.37 -9.75
CA ILE A 120 1.52 -19.28 -8.94
C ILE A 120 1.36 -17.98 -9.73
N SER A 121 1.43 -18.03 -11.06
CA SER A 121 1.29 -16.87 -11.95
C SER A 121 -0.05 -16.14 -11.73
N ALA A 122 -1.15 -16.88 -11.67
CA ALA A 122 -2.47 -16.30 -11.39
C ALA A 122 -2.53 -15.66 -10.00
N ARG A 123 -1.94 -16.30 -8.99
CA ARG A 123 -1.86 -15.78 -7.61
C ARG A 123 -1.08 -14.47 -7.57
N LYS A 124 0.11 -14.43 -8.18
CA LYS A 124 0.96 -13.23 -8.22
C LYS A 124 0.31 -12.09 -8.97
N LYS A 125 -0.38 -12.36 -10.09
CA LYS A 125 -1.11 -11.33 -10.84
C LYS A 125 -2.24 -10.70 -10.02
N ILE A 126 -3.04 -11.52 -9.33
CA ILE A 126 -4.11 -11.02 -8.44
C ILE A 126 -3.51 -10.20 -7.29
N GLU A 127 -2.40 -10.65 -6.71
CA GLU A 127 -1.73 -9.93 -5.63
C GLU A 127 -1.20 -8.56 -6.07
N GLU A 128 -0.62 -8.50 -7.27
CA GLU A 128 -0.14 -7.26 -7.88
C GLU A 128 -1.29 -6.29 -8.18
N GLU A 129 -2.36 -6.75 -8.83
CA GLU A 129 -3.57 -5.96 -9.11
C GLU A 129 -4.17 -5.39 -7.82
N LYS A 130 -4.26 -6.23 -6.79
CA LYS A 130 -4.74 -5.85 -5.46
C LYS A 130 -3.84 -4.76 -4.85
N ASN A 131 -2.52 -4.91 -4.90
CA ASN A 131 -1.58 -3.94 -4.34
C ASN A 131 -1.69 -2.59 -5.06
N ASN A 132 -1.78 -2.61 -6.39
CA ASN A 132 -1.97 -1.40 -7.20
C ASN A 132 -3.29 -0.68 -6.84
N ALA A 133 -4.39 -1.42 -6.70
CA ALA A 133 -5.67 -0.86 -6.27
C ALA A 133 -5.59 -0.25 -4.85
N TYR A 134 -4.91 -0.91 -3.91
CA TYR A 134 -4.69 -0.35 -2.57
C TYR A 134 -3.88 0.95 -2.59
N THR A 135 -2.83 1.02 -3.40
CA THR A 135 -2.04 2.26 -3.56
C THR A 135 -2.91 3.41 -4.07
N GLU A 136 -3.77 3.17 -5.07
CA GLU A 136 -4.65 4.21 -5.59
C GLU A 136 -5.73 4.64 -4.59
N ILE A 137 -6.32 3.69 -3.85
CA ILE A 137 -7.26 4.00 -2.76
C ILE A 137 -6.61 4.90 -1.72
N CYS A 138 -5.38 4.60 -1.29
CA CYS A 138 -4.66 5.43 -0.33
C CYS A 138 -4.40 6.85 -0.87
N ARG A 139 -4.06 6.97 -2.15
CA ARG A 139 -3.83 8.27 -2.81
C ARG A 139 -5.11 9.11 -2.84
N LEU A 140 -6.21 8.53 -3.33
CA LEU A 140 -7.50 9.20 -3.45
C LEU A 140 -8.07 9.57 -2.09
N ARG A 141 -7.96 8.69 -1.10
CA ARG A 141 -8.40 8.96 0.27
C ARG A 141 -7.67 10.17 0.85
N LYS A 142 -6.35 10.27 0.68
CA LYS A 142 -5.57 11.40 1.16
C LYS A 142 -5.99 12.71 0.47
N GLN A 143 -6.27 12.67 -0.84
CA GLN A 143 -6.78 13.84 -1.57
C GLN A 143 -8.14 14.29 -1.04
N LEU A 144 -9.06 13.35 -0.84
CA LEU A 144 -10.39 13.63 -0.29
C LEU A 144 -10.32 14.18 1.13
N GLU A 145 -9.43 13.67 1.97
CA GLU A 145 -9.21 14.18 3.34
C GLU A 145 -8.74 15.64 3.32
N MET A 146 -7.78 15.99 2.45
CA MET A 146 -7.31 17.38 2.30
C MET A 146 -8.39 18.32 1.75
N GLU A 147 -9.17 17.86 0.77
CA GLU A 147 -10.28 18.64 0.20
C GLU A 147 -11.39 18.88 1.23
N ASN A 148 -11.72 17.86 2.03
CA ASN A 148 -12.70 17.98 3.09
C ASN A 148 -12.24 18.95 4.19
N GLU A 149 -10.97 18.89 4.60
CA GLU A 149 -10.39 19.84 5.55
C GLU A 149 -10.50 21.29 5.02
N TYR A 150 -10.12 21.51 3.76
CA TYR A 150 -10.25 22.81 3.10
C TYR A 150 -11.69 23.32 3.04
N LEU A 151 -12.64 22.48 2.61
CA LEU A 151 -14.05 22.85 2.53
C LEU A 151 -14.65 23.11 3.92
N GLN A 152 -14.22 22.39 4.96
CA GLN A 152 -14.66 22.64 6.33
C GLN A 152 -14.16 24.00 6.84
N GLU A 153 -12.92 24.37 6.52
CA GLU A 153 -12.40 25.72 6.82
C GLU A 153 -13.23 26.79 6.10
N GLU A 154 -13.51 26.63 4.80
CA GLU A 154 -14.32 27.57 4.02
C GLU A 154 -15.76 27.70 4.57
N VAL A 155 -16.41 26.58 4.91
CA VAL A 155 -17.75 26.60 5.51
C VAL A 155 -17.73 27.28 6.88
N LEU A 156 -16.72 27.05 7.71
CA LEU A 156 -16.59 27.72 9.00
C LEU A 156 -16.43 29.24 8.83
N GLU A 157 -15.66 29.68 7.83
CA GLU A 157 -15.54 31.10 7.48
C GLU A 157 -16.90 31.70 7.07
N LEU A 158 -17.67 30.99 6.23
CA LEU A 158 -19.01 31.43 5.82
C LEU A 158 -20.04 31.39 6.96
N GLN A 159 -19.96 30.42 7.88
CA GLN A 159 -20.86 30.29 9.03
C GLN A 159 -20.57 31.29 10.15
N THR A 160 -19.38 31.89 10.21
CA THR A 160 -19.14 33.02 11.11
C THR A 160 -19.92 34.29 10.74
N ILE A 161 -20.69 34.27 9.65
CA ILE A 161 -21.62 35.33 9.25
C ILE A 161 -23.01 35.08 9.85
N GLY A 162 -23.06 34.92 11.18
CA GLY A 162 -24.29 35.07 11.97
C GLY A 162 -24.27 36.45 12.61
N GLY A 163 -25.23 37.33 12.26
CA GLY A 163 -25.33 38.65 12.89
C GLY A 163 -25.47 38.52 14.41
N MET A 164 -24.83 39.41 15.16
CA MET A 164 -24.91 39.41 16.62
C MET A 164 -26.35 39.72 17.07
N VAL A 165 -27.01 38.78 17.77
CA VAL A 165 -28.37 38.95 18.29
C VAL A 165 -28.36 38.92 19.82
N GLY A 166 -28.88 39.96 20.46
CA GLY A 166 -29.10 40.00 21.91
C GLY A 166 -29.51 41.38 22.42
N GLN A 167 -30.22 41.41 23.55
CA GLN A 167 -30.79 42.64 24.14
C GLN A 167 -30.27 42.94 25.56
N SER A 168 -29.25 42.21 26.03
CA SER A 168 -28.74 42.43 27.39
C SER A 168 -28.04 43.78 27.51
N PRO A 169 -28.12 44.47 28.67
CA PRO A 169 -27.43 45.75 28.88
C PRO A 169 -25.91 45.66 28.67
N ALA A 170 -25.31 44.52 29.05
CA ALA A 170 -23.88 44.27 28.85
C ALA A 170 -23.51 44.20 27.36
N LEU A 171 -24.32 43.56 26.53
CA LEU A 171 -24.10 43.48 25.09
C LEU A 171 -24.26 44.84 24.43
N GLN A 172 -25.29 45.61 24.82
CA GLN A 172 -25.52 46.96 24.32
C GLN A 172 -24.33 47.89 24.63
N ASN A 173 -23.73 47.77 25.81
CA ASN A 173 -22.51 48.51 26.16
C ASN A 173 -21.33 48.13 25.25
N ILE A 174 -21.15 46.85 24.94
CA ILE A 174 -20.10 46.39 24.02
C ILE A 174 -20.35 46.91 22.60
N LEU A 175 -21.58 46.82 22.09
CA LEU A 175 -21.94 47.34 20.77
C LEU A 175 -21.68 48.85 20.66
N ARG A 176 -21.93 49.61 21.72
CA ARG A 176 -21.60 51.04 21.76
C ARG A 176 -20.09 51.28 21.69
N GLN A 177 -19.26 50.43 22.31
CA GLN A 177 -17.80 50.50 22.18
C GLN A 177 -17.36 50.16 20.75
N VAL A 178 -17.98 49.17 20.14
CA VAL A 178 -17.76 48.81 18.73
C VAL A 178 -18.05 49.99 17.81
N GLU A 179 -19.17 50.68 18.00
CA GLU A 179 -19.53 51.87 17.21
C GLU A 179 -18.53 53.01 17.33
N MET A 180 -17.92 53.18 18.51
CA MET A 180 -16.89 54.22 18.71
C MET A 180 -15.55 53.85 18.07
N VAL A 181 -15.16 52.56 18.09
CA VAL A 181 -13.82 52.15 17.64
C VAL A 181 -13.78 51.74 16.17
N ALA A 182 -14.86 51.20 15.61
CA ALA A 182 -14.89 50.70 14.24
C ALA A 182 -14.53 51.75 13.17
N PRO A 183 -14.94 53.03 13.28
CA PRO A 183 -14.54 54.06 12.32
C PRO A 183 -13.05 54.46 12.36
N THR A 184 -12.30 54.00 13.37
CA THR A 184 -10.90 54.38 13.60
C THR A 184 -9.91 53.37 13.03
N ASP A 185 -8.65 53.78 12.91
CA ASP A 185 -7.52 52.93 12.54
C ASP A 185 -6.79 52.31 13.75
N ALA A 186 -7.29 52.54 14.97
CA ALA A 186 -6.69 52.04 16.19
C ALA A 186 -6.69 50.50 16.26
N GLY A 187 -5.62 49.94 16.83
CA GLY A 187 -5.56 48.51 17.15
C GLY A 187 -6.57 48.17 18.26
N VAL A 188 -7.41 47.16 18.05
CA VAL A 188 -8.43 46.75 19.01
C VAL A 188 -8.04 45.43 19.67
N LEU A 189 -8.12 45.39 21.00
CA LEU A 189 -7.86 44.19 21.80
C LEU A 189 -9.17 43.72 22.45
N ILE A 190 -9.60 42.50 22.12
CA ILE A 190 -10.86 41.91 22.60
C ILE A 190 -10.55 40.84 23.64
N PHE A 191 -11.01 41.05 24.87
CA PHE A 191 -10.85 40.09 25.98
C PHE A 191 -12.16 39.39 26.32
N GLY A 192 -12.05 38.20 26.91
CA GLY A 192 -13.20 37.40 27.34
C GLY A 192 -12.86 35.91 27.46
N ALA A 193 -13.65 35.16 28.22
CA ALA A 193 -13.49 33.72 28.37
C ALA A 193 -13.67 32.97 27.03
N SER A 194 -13.24 31.72 26.97
CA SER A 194 -13.46 30.89 25.77
C SER A 194 -14.97 30.73 25.52
N GLY A 195 -15.39 30.78 24.26
CA GLY A 195 -16.81 30.63 23.88
C GLY A 195 -17.71 31.85 24.08
N THR A 196 -17.21 33.00 24.55
CA THR A 196 -18.06 34.21 24.77
C THR A 196 -18.33 35.04 23.52
N GLY A 197 -18.08 34.52 22.33
CA GLY A 197 -18.38 35.22 21.06
C GLY A 197 -17.44 36.36 20.69
N LYS A 198 -16.17 36.36 21.15
CA LYS A 198 -15.16 37.38 20.79
C LYS A 198 -14.98 37.54 19.27
N GLU A 199 -15.10 36.44 18.53
CA GLU A 199 -14.97 36.45 17.07
C GLU A 199 -16.10 37.23 16.39
N LEU A 200 -17.32 37.14 16.93
CA LEU A 200 -18.46 37.92 16.45
C LEU A 200 -18.24 39.42 16.67
N ILE A 201 -17.63 39.81 17.80
CA ILE A 201 -17.26 41.21 18.07
C ILE A 201 -16.19 41.71 17.09
N ALA A 202 -15.16 40.91 16.82
CA ALA A 202 -14.13 41.26 15.85
C ALA A 202 -14.72 41.48 14.45
N HIS A 203 -15.64 40.60 14.06
CA HIS A 203 -16.36 40.69 12.80
C HIS A 203 -17.24 41.96 12.73
N GLU A 204 -17.99 42.27 13.79
CA GLU A 204 -18.82 43.47 13.86
C GLU A 204 -18.01 44.77 13.76
N ILE A 205 -16.84 44.82 14.41
CA ILE A 205 -15.90 45.94 14.27
C ILE A 205 -15.43 46.08 12.82
N HIS A 206 -15.06 44.97 12.17
CA HIS A 206 -14.62 45.00 10.78
C HIS A 206 -15.71 45.49 9.83
N GLN A 207 -16.91 44.91 9.91
CA GLN A 207 -18.06 45.28 9.07
C GLN A 207 -18.41 46.78 9.18
N ARG A 208 -18.36 47.36 10.39
CA ARG A 208 -18.67 48.77 10.64
C ARG A 208 -17.51 49.73 10.39
N SER A 209 -16.34 49.21 10.02
CA SER A 209 -15.16 50.02 9.73
C SER A 209 -15.11 50.47 8.27
N PRO A 210 -14.27 51.46 7.92
CA PRO A 210 -13.99 51.81 6.52
C PRO A 210 -13.42 50.64 5.70
N ARG A 211 -12.98 49.56 6.36
CA ARG A 211 -12.41 48.35 5.75
C ARG A 211 -13.45 47.24 5.56
N GLY A 212 -14.71 47.42 5.95
CA GLY A 212 -15.74 46.37 5.92
C GLY A 212 -16.02 45.77 4.55
N ALA A 213 -15.72 46.52 3.46
CA ALA A 213 -15.82 46.02 2.09
C ALA A 213 -14.63 45.16 1.63
N ARG A 214 -13.57 45.06 2.44
CA ARG A 214 -12.39 44.22 2.18
C ARG A 214 -12.48 42.91 2.97
N PRO A 215 -11.79 41.84 2.54
CA PRO A 215 -11.72 40.59 3.30
C PRO A 215 -11.22 40.80 4.73
N LEU A 216 -11.82 40.10 5.70
CA LEU A 216 -11.33 40.03 7.08
C LEU A 216 -10.36 38.86 7.19
N ILE A 217 -9.06 39.14 7.16
CA ILE A 217 -8.03 38.11 7.31
C ILE A 217 -7.90 37.70 8.77
N ARG A 218 -8.29 36.45 9.08
CA ARG A 218 -8.19 35.86 10.42
C ARG A 218 -6.87 35.09 10.56
N VAL A 219 -6.22 35.26 11.71
CA VAL A 219 -4.93 34.63 11.98
C VAL A 219 -4.91 34.10 13.41
N ASN A 220 -4.71 32.80 13.56
CA ASN A 220 -4.42 32.19 14.85
C ASN A 220 -2.91 32.23 15.13
N CYS A 221 -2.44 33.28 15.79
CA CYS A 221 -1.01 33.46 16.11
C CYS A 221 -0.44 32.36 17.02
N ALA A 222 -1.26 31.59 17.75
CA ALA A 222 -0.76 30.48 18.56
C ALA A 222 -0.41 29.24 17.72
N SER A 223 -0.94 29.14 16.50
CA SER A 223 -0.73 28.00 15.59
C SER A 223 0.43 28.21 14.60
N ILE A 224 0.99 29.42 14.53
CA ILE A 224 2.05 29.77 13.56
C ILE A 224 3.39 29.92 14.29
N PRO A 225 4.40 29.06 13.98
CA PRO A 225 5.76 29.23 14.48
C PRO A 225 6.32 30.60 14.09
N ARG A 226 7.08 31.23 15.00
CA ARG A 226 7.55 32.60 14.82
C ARG A 226 8.39 32.80 13.54
N GLU A 227 9.08 31.75 13.15
CA GLU A 227 9.94 31.66 11.96
C GLU A 227 9.15 31.65 10.65
N LEU A 228 7.85 31.33 10.68
CA LEU A 228 7.01 31.17 9.48
C LEU A 228 6.01 32.32 9.29
N TYR A 229 5.99 33.32 10.18
CA TYR A 229 5.03 34.44 10.09
C TYR A 229 5.11 35.18 8.76
N GLU A 230 6.32 35.54 8.32
CA GLU A 230 6.50 36.31 7.08
C GLU A 230 6.01 35.52 5.86
N SER A 231 6.34 34.24 5.80
CA SER A 231 5.92 33.33 4.72
C SER A 231 4.41 33.09 4.72
N GLU A 232 3.75 32.99 5.88
CA GLU A 232 2.29 32.78 5.95
C GLU A 232 1.51 34.05 5.62
N PHE A 233 2.01 35.23 6.01
CA PHE A 233 1.32 36.51 5.79
C PHE A 233 1.55 37.10 4.40
N PHE A 234 2.80 37.11 3.95
CA PHE A 234 3.22 37.78 2.73
C PHE A 234 3.54 36.80 1.60
N GLY A 235 3.50 35.49 1.88
CA GLY A 235 3.79 34.46 0.90
C GLY A 235 5.28 34.23 0.71
N HIS A 236 5.61 33.35 -0.22
CA HIS A 236 6.99 33.10 -0.62
C HIS A 236 7.07 32.60 -2.06
N VAL A 237 8.21 32.89 -2.69
CA VAL A 237 8.62 32.26 -3.94
C VAL A 237 9.42 30.99 -3.65
N LYS A 238 9.40 30.06 -4.61
CA LYS A 238 10.17 28.82 -4.57
C LYS A 238 11.65 29.12 -4.29
N GLY A 239 12.20 28.43 -3.29
CA GLY A 239 13.60 28.58 -2.89
C GLY A 239 13.91 29.72 -1.91
N ALA A 240 12.90 30.44 -1.40
CA ALA A 240 13.10 31.49 -0.40
C ALA A 240 13.70 30.95 0.93
N PHE A 241 13.45 29.69 1.27
CA PHE A 241 14.05 28.99 2.42
C PHE A 241 14.12 27.48 2.18
N THR A 242 14.86 26.76 3.04
CA THR A 242 14.96 25.29 3.00
C THR A 242 13.59 24.67 3.30
N GLY A 243 12.88 24.22 2.25
CA GLY A 243 11.51 23.69 2.33
C GLY A 243 10.48 24.41 1.45
N ALA A 244 10.82 25.54 0.84
CA ALA A 244 9.97 26.27 -0.10
C ALA A 244 9.94 25.59 -1.49
N VAL A 245 9.20 24.48 -1.61
CA VAL A 245 9.15 23.63 -2.82
C VAL A 245 8.40 24.28 -3.99
N LYS A 246 7.48 25.21 -3.71
CA LYS A 246 6.64 25.92 -4.69
C LYS A 246 6.31 27.34 -4.21
N ASP A 247 5.85 28.18 -5.13
CA ASP A 247 5.33 29.50 -4.82
C ASP A 247 4.03 29.38 -4.01
N ARG A 248 3.83 30.29 -3.05
CA ARG A 248 2.61 30.38 -2.25
C ARG A 248 2.29 31.85 -1.98
N ALA A 249 1.11 32.29 -2.41
CA ALA A 249 0.61 33.63 -2.10
C ALA A 249 0.32 33.76 -0.59
N GLY A 250 0.59 34.94 -0.06
CA GLY A 250 0.37 35.25 1.37
C GLY A 250 -1.09 35.51 1.71
N ARG A 251 -1.46 35.37 2.98
CA ARG A 251 -2.82 35.70 3.44
C ARG A 251 -3.22 37.17 3.22
N PHE A 252 -2.27 38.08 3.00
CA PHE A 252 -2.55 39.48 2.67
C PHE A 252 -2.68 39.78 1.16
N GLU A 253 -2.45 38.79 0.30
CA GLU A 253 -2.60 38.90 -1.16
C GLU A 253 -3.94 38.34 -1.69
N LEU A 254 -4.78 37.81 -0.80
CA LEU A 254 -6.11 37.26 -1.07
C LEU A 254 -7.22 38.33 -1.06
#